data_AF-A0A0Q6K833-F1
#
_entry.id   AF-A0A0Q6K833-F1
#
_cell.length_a   1.000
_cell.length_b   1.000
_cell.length_c   1.000
_cell.angle_alpha   90.00
_cell.angle_beta   90.00
_cell.angle_gamma   90.00
#
_symmetry.space_group_name_H-M   'P 1'
#
loop_
_entity.id
_entity.type
_entity.pdbx_description
1 polymer ?
#
loop_
_entity_poly.entity_id
_entity_poly.type
_entity_poly.pdbx_seq_one_letter_code
_entity_poly.pdbx_strand_id
1 'polypeptide(L)'
;MQRLPTFRSPIRGVWFTSVLASVLLVALPIVTITGFISWAAYGPQFGQSMPGDVGWLRLPSFDWPTEPVWFYRLTQGLHVGLGLIMVPIVLAKLWSVIPKLIEMPPVRSVAHLLERISLLALVGGVLFEIITGVLNIQYDYLFGFSFYTAHYWGAWVFVAGFLAHVVLKFPTMVTALRTRPFLELMRIRVADTVPDVDDESGLAATDPAPATISRRGALALVGGSALFVAVLSVGQTTGGFLRGAAILLPRGRSYGDGPNDFQINRTAEAAGIDEARTGDSWRLTVRAGSNEVVFTRAQLEQMDLHTVELPISCVEGWSTVQTWTGVRLRDLAVLAGIDSVDTGEVRSLEPSGSFNRVTFGGHQMVHPDSLLALRVNGADLSLDHGYPARIMMPAIPGVHATKWIESVEFFGENA
;
A
#
# COMPACT_ATOMS: atom_id res chain seq x y z
N MET A 1 26.81 -23.51 -32.37
CA MET A 1 25.55 -22.99 -31.79
C MET A 1 25.47 -23.49 -30.36
N GLN A 2 25.71 -22.62 -29.36
CA GLN A 2 25.51 -22.98 -27.95
C GLN A 2 24.02 -23.28 -27.73
N ARG A 3 23.70 -24.49 -27.24
CA ARG A 3 22.33 -24.84 -26.85
C ARG A 3 21.93 -23.88 -25.71
N LEU A 4 20.91 -23.06 -25.96
CA LEU A 4 20.25 -22.27 -24.92
C LEU A 4 19.88 -23.19 -23.75
N PRO A 5 19.84 -22.69 -22.49
CA PRO A 5 19.44 -23.49 -21.35
C PRO A 5 18.10 -24.18 -21.64
N THR A 6 18.10 -25.50 -21.66
CA THR A 6 16.89 -26.29 -21.93
C THR A 6 16.10 -26.36 -20.64
N PHE A 7 14.92 -25.73 -20.64
CA PHE A 7 14.00 -25.86 -19.53
C PHE A 7 13.20 -27.15 -19.67
N ARG A 8 13.60 -28.19 -18.95
CA ARG A 8 13.14 -29.57 -19.16
C ARG A 8 12.06 -30.05 -18.18
N SER A 9 11.49 -29.16 -17.37
CA SER A 9 10.50 -29.57 -16.37
C SER A 9 9.16 -29.95 -17.02
N PRO A 10 8.62 -31.16 -16.78
CA PRO A 10 7.39 -31.63 -17.42
C PRO A 10 6.11 -31.04 -16.81
N ILE A 11 6.19 -30.34 -15.67
CA ILE A 11 5.02 -29.70 -15.05
C ILE A 11 4.59 -28.42 -15.77
N ARG A 12 5.49 -27.83 -16.56
CA ARG A 12 5.22 -26.59 -17.30
C ARG A 12 4.36 -26.90 -18.52
N GLY A 13 3.41 -26.00 -18.77
CA GLY A 13 2.48 -26.09 -19.89
C GLY A 13 1.39 -25.04 -19.73
N VAL A 14 0.46 -24.99 -20.69
CA VAL A 14 -0.63 -24.02 -20.70
C VAL A 14 -1.50 -24.15 -19.47
N TRP A 15 -1.82 -25.37 -19.04
CA TRP A 15 -2.72 -25.58 -17.90
C TRP A 15 -2.15 -25.01 -16.60
N PHE A 16 -0.91 -25.36 -16.25
CA PHE A 16 -0.26 -24.91 -15.01
C PHE A 16 -0.12 -23.38 -15.00
N THR A 17 0.30 -22.83 -16.15
CA THR A 17 0.42 -21.39 -16.40
C THR A 17 -0.92 -20.66 -16.26
N SER A 18 -2.03 -21.32 -16.60
CA SER A 18 -3.40 -20.80 -16.54
C SER A 18 -3.97 -20.82 -15.12
N VAL A 19 -3.63 -21.82 -14.30
CA VAL A 19 -3.99 -21.83 -12.87
C VAL A 19 -3.37 -20.63 -12.16
N LEU A 20 -2.07 -20.40 -12.34
CA LEU A 20 -1.39 -19.23 -11.78
C LEU A 20 -1.98 -17.92 -12.33
N ALA A 21 -2.31 -17.87 -13.62
CA ALA A 21 -2.94 -16.71 -14.24
C ALA A 21 -4.31 -16.39 -13.62
N SER A 22 -5.12 -17.40 -13.30
CA SER A 22 -6.46 -17.20 -12.73
C SER A 22 -6.42 -16.53 -11.36
N VAL A 23 -5.43 -16.88 -10.52
CA VAL A 23 -5.23 -16.24 -9.22
C VAL A 23 -4.77 -14.80 -9.39
N LEU A 24 -3.80 -14.57 -10.29
CA LEU A 24 -3.26 -13.24 -10.60
C LEU A 24 -4.31 -12.33 -11.25
N LEU A 25 -5.22 -12.88 -12.05
CA LEU A 25 -6.31 -12.15 -12.70
C LEU A 25 -7.26 -11.49 -11.68
N VAL A 26 -7.39 -12.07 -10.49
CA VAL A 26 -8.19 -11.52 -9.39
C VAL A 26 -7.34 -10.61 -8.49
N ALA A 27 -6.15 -11.06 -8.11
CA ALA A 27 -5.34 -10.35 -7.11
C ALA A 27 -4.69 -9.06 -7.65
N LEU A 28 -4.20 -9.07 -8.89
CA LEU A 28 -3.52 -7.90 -9.47
C LEU A 28 -4.45 -6.69 -9.60
N PRO A 29 -5.70 -6.81 -10.11
CA PRO A 29 -6.64 -5.69 -10.10
C PRO A 29 -6.90 -5.10 -8.72
N ILE A 30 -7.03 -5.94 -7.68
CA ILE A 30 -7.24 -5.45 -6.31
C ILE A 30 -6.05 -4.61 -5.85
N VAL A 31 -4.82 -5.10 -6.02
CA VAL A 31 -3.61 -4.36 -5.65
C VAL A 31 -3.47 -3.07 -6.44
N THR A 32 -3.72 -3.10 -7.75
CA THR A 32 -3.68 -1.89 -8.60
C THR A 32 -4.72 -0.86 -8.17
N ILE A 33 -5.98 -1.26 -7.99
CA ILE A 33 -7.06 -0.36 -7.60
C ILE A 33 -6.79 0.24 -6.22
N THR A 34 -6.40 -0.58 -5.25
CA THR A 34 -6.06 -0.10 -3.90
C THR A 34 -4.85 0.82 -3.87
N GLY A 35 -3.86 0.64 -4.77
CA GLY A 35 -2.74 1.57 -4.93
C GLY A 35 -3.19 2.94 -5.44
N PHE A 36 -4.05 2.97 -6.46
CA PHE A 36 -4.66 4.21 -6.96
C PHE A 36 -5.57 4.89 -5.92
N ILE A 37 -6.31 4.11 -5.13
CA ILE A 37 -7.08 4.63 -3.99
C ILE A 37 -6.14 5.24 -2.94
N SER A 38 -4.99 4.61 -2.66
CA SER A 38 -3.99 5.16 -1.74
C SER A 38 -3.42 6.49 -2.23
N TRP A 39 -3.15 6.62 -3.55
CA TRP A 39 -2.78 7.89 -4.16
C TRP A 39 -3.88 8.95 -4.04
N ALA A 40 -5.15 8.58 -4.24
CA ALA A 40 -6.29 9.50 -4.07
C ALA A 40 -6.45 9.96 -2.61
N ALA A 41 -6.11 9.10 -1.65
CA ALA A 41 -6.14 9.44 -0.22
C ALA A 41 -5.17 10.56 0.16
N TYR A 42 -4.19 10.86 -0.68
CA TYR A 42 -3.25 11.96 -0.47
C TYR A 42 -3.84 13.33 -0.82
N GLY A 43 -5.09 13.40 -1.31
CA GLY A 43 -5.75 14.67 -1.61
C GLY A 43 -5.22 15.35 -2.87
N PRO A 44 -5.34 14.74 -4.06
CA PRO A 44 -4.93 15.35 -5.32
C PRO A 44 -5.62 16.68 -5.64
N GLN A 45 -6.84 16.90 -5.13
CA GLN A 45 -7.56 18.18 -5.23
C GLN A 45 -6.83 19.34 -4.53
N PHE A 46 -5.97 19.03 -3.57
CA PHE A 46 -5.16 19.99 -2.83
C PHE A 46 -3.70 20.04 -3.31
N GLY A 47 -3.36 19.32 -4.38
CA GLY A 47 -2.00 19.26 -4.93
C GLY A 47 -0.99 18.48 -4.06
N GLN A 48 -1.47 17.67 -3.11
CA GLN A 48 -0.63 16.97 -2.13
C GLN A 48 -0.29 15.52 -2.50
N SER A 49 -1.01 14.96 -3.48
CA SER A 49 -0.71 13.63 -4.01
C SER A 49 0.67 13.57 -4.64
N MET A 50 1.40 12.47 -4.41
CA MET A 50 2.73 12.27 -4.98
C MET A 50 2.67 11.10 -5.98
N PRO A 51 3.05 11.30 -7.25
CA PRO A 51 3.41 12.57 -7.88
C PRO A 51 2.18 13.49 -8.06
N GLY A 52 2.42 14.82 -8.05
CA GLY A 52 1.35 15.82 -8.22
C GLY A 52 0.99 16.12 -9.68
N ASP A 53 1.98 16.07 -10.57
CA ASP A 53 1.77 16.19 -12.02
C ASP A 53 1.79 14.81 -12.69
N VAL A 54 0.59 14.36 -13.05
CA VAL A 54 0.34 13.07 -13.70
C VAL A 54 -0.35 13.26 -15.07
N GLY A 55 -0.45 14.49 -15.56
CA GLY A 55 -1.08 14.82 -16.84
C GLY A 55 -2.47 14.19 -17.01
N TRP A 56 -2.67 13.52 -18.14
CA TRP A 56 -3.94 12.87 -18.52
C TRP A 56 -4.22 11.56 -17.77
N LEU A 57 -3.25 11.04 -17.02
CA LEU A 57 -3.41 9.89 -16.13
C LEU A 57 -3.89 10.29 -14.74
N ARG A 58 -4.24 11.57 -14.53
CA ARG A 58 -4.90 12.04 -13.31
C ARG A 58 -6.23 11.35 -13.13
N LEU A 59 -6.41 10.66 -12.02
CA LEU A 59 -7.71 10.11 -11.63
C LEU A 59 -8.65 11.25 -11.23
N PRO A 60 -9.98 11.11 -11.41
CA PRO A 60 -10.94 12.08 -10.90
C PRO A 60 -10.74 12.32 -9.40
N SER A 61 -10.68 13.58 -9.00
CA SER A 61 -10.68 13.95 -7.58
C SER A 61 -12.08 13.81 -7.00
N PHE A 62 -12.15 13.40 -5.74
CA PHE A 62 -13.37 13.32 -4.96
C PHE A 62 -13.05 13.60 -3.50
N ASP A 63 -14.09 13.95 -2.74
CA ASP A 63 -13.96 14.12 -1.30
C ASP A 63 -13.65 12.79 -0.64
N TRP A 64 -12.48 12.72 -0.01
CA TRP A 64 -12.03 11.48 0.61
C TRP A 64 -12.99 11.09 1.74
N PRO A 65 -13.51 9.86 1.77
CA PRO A 65 -14.51 9.46 2.76
C PRO A 65 -13.93 9.41 4.18
N THR A 66 -14.71 9.85 5.16
CA THR A 66 -14.43 9.67 6.59
C THR A 66 -15.02 8.38 7.15
N GLU A 67 -15.95 7.76 6.42
CA GLU A 67 -16.62 6.53 6.82
C GLU A 67 -16.51 5.42 5.76
N PRO A 68 -16.35 4.14 6.18
CA PRO A 68 -16.10 3.72 7.55
C PRO A 68 -14.69 4.14 8.02
N VAL A 69 -14.50 4.35 9.33
CA VAL A 69 -13.25 4.89 9.89
C VAL A 69 -11.99 4.05 9.59
N TRP A 70 -12.18 2.77 9.26
CA TRP A 70 -11.14 1.82 8.87
C TRP A 70 -10.87 1.77 7.37
N PHE A 71 -11.52 2.59 6.54
CA PHE A 71 -11.44 2.48 5.07
C PHE A 71 -10.01 2.47 4.54
N TYR A 72 -9.18 3.45 4.93
CA TYR A 72 -7.77 3.48 4.52
C TYR A 72 -6.95 2.31 5.06
N ARG A 73 -7.24 1.83 6.28
CA ARG A 73 -6.63 0.62 6.85
C ARG A 73 -6.86 -0.58 5.93
N LEU A 74 -8.10 -0.76 5.45
CA LEU A 74 -8.44 -1.86 4.56
C LEU A 74 -7.72 -1.73 3.23
N THR A 75 -7.83 -0.57 2.56
CA THR A 75 -7.27 -0.39 1.21
C THR A 75 -5.75 -0.51 1.24
N GLN A 76 -5.09 0.10 2.22
CA GLN A 76 -3.63 0.02 2.35
C GLN A 76 -3.17 -1.38 2.76
N GLY A 77 -3.89 -2.02 3.69
CA GLY A 77 -3.62 -3.40 4.09
C GLY A 77 -3.77 -4.40 2.95
N LEU A 78 -4.78 -4.23 2.09
CA LEU A 78 -4.95 -5.03 0.88
C LEU A 78 -3.83 -4.76 -0.13
N HIS A 79 -3.49 -3.50 -0.38
CA HIS A 79 -2.44 -3.12 -1.33
C HIS A 79 -1.10 -3.77 -0.98
N VAL A 80 -0.60 -3.51 0.24
CA VAL A 80 0.71 -4.01 0.69
C VAL A 80 0.66 -5.51 0.97
N GLY A 81 -0.37 -5.97 1.69
CA GLY A 81 -0.50 -7.37 2.10
C GLY A 81 -0.64 -8.31 0.90
N LEU A 82 -1.53 -8.02 -0.05
CA LEU A 82 -1.64 -8.82 -1.27
C LEU A 82 -0.42 -8.66 -2.17
N GLY A 83 0.19 -7.46 -2.23
CA GLY A 83 1.46 -7.23 -2.92
C GLY A 83 2.54 -8.23 -2.48
N LEU A 84 2.73 -8.41 -1.18
CA LEU A 84 3.67 -9.38 -0.60
C LEU A 84 3.25 -10.84 -0.88
N ILE A 85 1.97 -11.18 -0.66
CA ILE A 85 1.44 -12.53 -0.87
C ILE A 85 1.59 -12.99 -2.33
N MET A 86 1.53 -12.06 -3.28
CA MET A 86 1.67 -12.36 -4.70
C MET A 86 3.10 -12.68 -5.13
N VAL A 87 4.14 -12.34 -4.36
CA VAL A 87 5.55 -12.53 -4.77
C VAL A 87 5.84 -13.98 -5.20
N PRO A 88 5.53 -15.03 -4.41
CA PRO A 88 5.76 -16.41 -4.83
C PRO A 88 4.94 -16.82 -6.07
N ILE A 89 3.74 -16.27 -6.23
CA ILE A 89 2.83 -16.57 -7.34
C ILE A 89 3.36 -15.96 -8.64
N VAL A 90 3.82 -14.70 -8.60
CA VAL A 90 4.44 -14.01 -9.73
C VAL A 90 5.73 -14.71 -10.14
N LEU A 91 6.58 -15.09 -9.19
CA LEU A 91 7.81 -15.85 -9.49
C LEU A 91 7.51 -17.20 -10.15
N ALA A 92 6.51 -17.93 -9.65
CA ALA A 92 6.06 -19.17 -10.27
C ALA A 92 5.48 -18.95 -11.68
N LYS A 93 4.74 -17.85 -11.87
CA LYS A 93 4.19 -17.46 -13.18
C LYS A 93 5.31 -17.15 -14.16
N LEU A 94 6.31 -16.36 -13.76
CA LEU A 94 7.49 -16.04 -14.59
C LEU A 94 8.28 -17.29 -14.95
N TRP A 95 8.50 -18.19 -14.00
CA TRP A 95 9.11 -19.49 -14.25
C TRP A 95 8.30 -20.32 -15.27
N SER A 96 6.97 -20.32 -15.16
CA SER A 96 6.10 -21.07 -16.07
C SER A 96 6.13 -20.56 -17.51
N VAL A 97 6.52 -19.30 -17.75
CA VAL A 97 6.58 -18.68 -19.09
C VAL A 97 8.00 -18.36 -19.56
N ILE A 98 9.03 -18.74 -18.80
CA ILE A 98 10.42 -18.33 -19.06
C ILE A 98 10.93 -18.63 -20.49
N PRO A 99 10.55 -19.72 -21.20
CA PRO A 99 11.01 -19.91 -22.58
C PRO A 99 10.56 -18.80 -23.52
N LYS A 100 9.37 -18.24 -23.27
CA LYS A 100 8.81 -17.14 -24.06
C LYS A 100 9.52 -15.82 -23.82
N LEU A 101 10.15 -15.66 -22.66
CA LEU A 101 10.94 -14.47 -22.37
C LEU A 101 12.26 -14.45 -23.15
N ILE A 102 12.85 -15.62 -23.43
CA ILE A 102 14.15 -15.76 -24.09
C ILE A 102 14.11 -16.37 -25.51
N GLU A 103 12.92 -16.43 -26.12
CA GLU A 103 12.73 -17.04 -27.44
C GLU A 103 13.43 -16.24 -28.56
N MET A 104 14.15 -16.95 -29.44
CA MET A 104 14.91 -16.41 -30.58
C MET A 104 14.28 -16.80 -31.93
N PRO A 105 14.39 -15.96 -32.99
CA PRO A 105 14.87 -14.57 -32.96
C PRO A 105 13.94 -13.67 -32.13
N PRO A 106 14.45 -12.56 -31.55
CA PRO A 106 13.69 -11.73 -30.62
C PRO A 106 12.50 -11.02 -31.27
N VAL A 107 12.57 -10.75 -32.58
CA VAL A 107 11.48 -10.19 -33.39
C VAL A 107 11.36 -10.97 -34.69
N ARG A 108 10.16 -11.49 -34.97
CA ARG A 108 9.85 -12.23 -36.22
C ARG A 108 9.00 -11.41 -37.20
N SER A 109 8.24 -10.44 -36.68
CA SER A 109 7.34 -9.57 -37.43
C SER A 109 6.98 -8.35 -36.58
N VAL A 110 6.33 -7.34 -37.18
CA VAL A 110 5.81 -6.17 -36.45
C VAL A 110 4.79 -6.58 -35.38
N ALA A 111 3.90 -7.52 -35.70
CA ALA A 111 2.94 -8.04 -34.72
C ALA A 111 3.66 -8.72 -33.53
N HIS A 112 4.72 -9.48 -33.79
CA HIS A 112 5.53 -10.10 -32.73
C HIS A 112 6.31 -9.04 -31.92
N LEU A 113 6.78 -7.96 -32.54
CA LEU A 113 7.40 -6.84 -31.82
C LEU A 113 6.38 -6.20 -30.85
N LEU A 114 5.16 -5.95 -31.29
CA LEU A 114 4.10 -5.39 -30.45
C LEU A 114 3.74 -6.34 -29.29
N GLU A 115 3.66 -7.65 -29.54
CA GLU A 115 3.49 -8.65 -28.47
C GLU A 115 4.64 -8.59 -27.46
N ARG A 116 5.89 -8.46 -27.92
CA ARG A 116 7.07 -8.35 -27.03
C ARG A 116 7.09 -7.06 -26.22
N ILE A 117 6.67 -5.93 -26.79
CA ILE A 117 6.54 -4.66 -26.06
C ILE A 117 5.46 -4.79 -24.96
N SER A 118 4.32 -5.39 -25.27
CA SER A 118 3.26 -5.65 -24.28
C SER A 118 3.76 -6.58 -23.17
N LEU A 119 4.52 -7.63 -23.50
CA LEU A 119 5.13 -8.53 -22.52
C LEU A 119 6.18 -7.82 -21.66
N LEU A 120 6.99 -6.93 -22.23
CA LEU A 120 7.96 -6.13 -21.48
C LEU A 120 7.23 -5.19 -20.50
N ALA A 121 6.17 -4.52 -20.92
CA ALA A 121 5.36 -3.69 -20.05
C ALA A 121 4.72 -4.50 -18.91
N LEU A 122 4.21 -5.71 -19.21
CA LEU A 122 3.63 -6.61 -18.20
C LEU A 122 4.67 -7.12 -17.20
N VAL A 123 5.74 -7.75 -17.70
CA VAL A 123 6.76 -8.43 -16.88
C VAL A 123 7.65 -7.41 -16.17
N GLY A 124 8.12 -6.41 -16.92
CA GLY A 124 8.89 -5.31 -16.37
C GLY A 124 8.07 -4.52 -15.36
N GLY A 125 6.81 -4.20 -15.69
CA GLY A 125 5.88 -3.51 -14.80
C GLY A 125 5.64 -4.26 -13.50
N VAL A 126 5.20 -5.53 -13.55
CA VAL A 126 4.90 -6.27 -12.31
C VAL A 126 6.13 -6.46 -11.41
N LEU A 127 7.30 -6.70 -12.00
CA LEU A 127 8.55 -6.80 -11.25
C LEU A 127 8.96 -5.46 -10.64
N PHE A 128 8.84 -4.38 -11.42
CA PHE A 128 9.15 -3.03 -10.97
C PHE A 128 8.25 -2.61 -9.81
N GLU A 129 6.94 -2.80 -9.92
CA GLU A 129 5.96 -2.48 -8.87
C GLU A 129 6.25 -3.28 -7.59
N ILE A 130 6.47 -4.60 -7.70
CA ILE A 130 6.77 -5.44 -6.53
C ILE A 130 8.08 -5.02 -5.86
N ILE A 131 9.16 -4.85 -6.64
CA ILE A 131 10.47 -4.53 -6.10
C ILE A 131 10.48 -3.14 -5.44
N THR A 132 9.97 -2.13 -6.16
CA THR A 132 9.91 -0.77 -5.62
C THR A 132 8.98 -0.68 -4.40
N GLY A 133 7.84 -1.39 -4.42
CA GLY A 133 6.92 -1.47 -3.29
C GLY A 133 7.56 -2.11 -2.05
N VAL A 134 8.23 -3.25 -2.21
CA VAL A 134 8.94 -3.95 -1.11
C VAL A 134 10.06 -3.09 -0.53
N LEU A 135 10.84 -2.42 -1.38
CA LEU A 135 11.93 -1.55 -0.92
C LEU A 135 11.39 -0.29 -0.21
N ASN A 136 10.29 0.28 -0.70
CA ASN A 136 9.66 1.44 -0.06
C ASN A 136 9.14 1.12 1.34
N ILE A 137 8.46 -0.02 1.54
CA ILE A 137 8.01 -0.40 2.90
C ILE A 137 9.19 -0.68 3.84
N GLN A 138 10.39 -0.97 3.32
CA GLN A 138 11.60 -1.16 4.11
C GLN A 138 12.43 0.14 4.31
N TYR A 139 11.97 1.28 3.77
CA TYR A 139 12.74 2.54 3.70
C TYR A 139 14.11 2.40 2.99
N ASP A 140 14.26 1.39 2.15
CA ASP A 140 15.50 1.15 1.42
C ASP A 140 15.45 1.88 0.07
N TYR A 141 15.69 3.19 0.10
CA TYR A 141 15.73 4.05 -1.09
C TYR A 141 17.06 3.90 -1.82
N LEU A 142 17.34 2.71 -2.35
CA LEU A 142 18.51 2.43 -3.19
C LEU A 142 18.48 3.15 -4.54
N PHE A 143 17.36 3.80 -4.87
CA PHE A 143 17.11 4.40 -6.17
C PHE A 143 17.30 5.92 -6.15
N GLY A 144 17.97 6.47 -7.16
CA GLY A 144 18.15 7.92 -7.35
C GLY A 144 16.89 8.65 -7.88
N PHE A 145 15.69 8.07 -7.74
CA PHE A 145 14.43 8.62 -8.22
C PHE A 145 13.35 8.59 -7.13
N SER A 146 12.34 9.45 -7.27
CA SER A 146 11.17 9.47 -6.38
C SER A 146 10.39 8.16 -6.53
N PHE A 147 10.29 7.37 -5.44
CA PHE A 147 9.45 6.18 -5.38
C PHE A 147 8.03 6.48 -5.86
N TYR A 148 7.40 7.52 -5.30
CA TYR A 148 6.02 7.87 -5.62
C TYR A 148 5.81 8.06 -7.11
N THR A 149 6.68 8.84 -7.75
CA THR A 149 6.62 9.11 -9.19
C THR A 149 6.82 7.83 -9.98
N ALA A 150 7.91 7.13 -9.71
CA ALA A 150 8.27 5.90 -10.40
C ALA A 150 7.16 4.85 -10.33
N HIS A 151 6.65 4.58 -9.13
CA HIS A 151 5.64 3.57 -8.85
C HIS A 151 4.29 3.93 -9.49
N TYR A 152 3.88 5.20 -9.47
CA TYR A 152 2.64 5.63 -10.13
C TYR A 152 2.67 5.42 -11.65
N TRP A 153 3.77 5.84 -12.29
CA TRP A 153 3.92 5.69 -13.75
C TRP A 153 4.15 4.22 -14.14
N GLY A 154 4.92 3.48 -13.34
CA GLY A 154 5.13 2.04 -13.48
C GLY A 154 3.81 1.27 -13.41
N ALA A 155 2.90 1.65 -12.51
CA ALA A 155 1.58 1.05 -12.40
C ALA A 155 0.76 1.20 -13.69
N TRP A 156 0.79 2.37 -14.34
CA TRP A 156 0.10 2.56 -15.62
C TRP A 156 0.72 1.78 -16.79
N VAL A 157 2.06 1.67 -16.84
CA VAL A 157 2.75 0.80 -17.80
C VAL A 157 2.34 -0.65 -17.59
N PHE A 158 2.31 -1.10 -16.33
CA PHE A 158 1.83 -2.42 -15.96
C PHE A 158 0.36 -2.64 -16.35
N VAL A 159 -0.54 -1.69 -16.05
CA VAL A 159 -1.98 -1.78 -16.40
C VAL A 159 -2.17 -1.95 -17.89
N ALA A 160 -1.49 -1.15 -18.71
CA ALA A 160 -1.58 -1.27 -20.17
C ALA A 160 -1.11 -2.66 -20.66
N GLY A 161 0.02 -3.14 -20.15
CA GLY A 161 0.54 -4.47 -20.45
C GLY A 161 -0.39 -5.60 -19.98
N PHE A 162 -0.95 -5.47 -18.78
CA PHE A 162 -1.86 -6.43 -18.17
C PHE A 162 -3.18 -6.53 -18.93
N LEU A 163 -3.82 -5.41 -19.26
CA LEU A 163 -5.07 -5.42 -20.02
C LEU A 163 -4.88 -6.02 -21.41
N ALA A 164 -3.81 -5.65 -22.13
CA ALA A 164 -3.48 -6.26 -23.41
C ALA A 164 -3.29 -7.78 -23.29
N HIS A 165 -2.56 -8.22 -22.25
CA HIS A 165 -2.33 -9.63 -22.00
C HIS A 165 -3.62 -10.40 -21.66
N VAL A 166 -4.49 -9.82 -20.82
CA VAL A 166 -5.78 -10.41 -20.46
C VAL A 166 -6.63 -10.57 -21.72
N VAL A 167 -6.79 -9.53 -22.54
CA VAL A 167 -7.56 -9.61 -23.79
C VAL A 167 -7.05 -10.71 -24.72
N LEU A 168 -5.73 -10.83 -24.87
CA LEU A 168 -5.12 -11.79 -25.78
C LEU A 168 -5.10 -13.24 -25.26
N LYS A 169 -4.91 -13.46 -23.96
CA LYS A 169 -4.65 -14.79 -23.40
C LYS A 169 -5.79 -15.34 -22.53
N PHE A 170 -6.82 -14.54 -22.23
CA PHE A 170 -7.99 -15.00 -21.47
C PHE A 170 -8.70 -16.19 -22.13
N PRO A 171 -8.97 -16.21 -23.45
CA PRO A 171 -9.57 -17.39 -24.08
C PRO A 171 -8.73 -18.65 -23.91
N THR A 172 -7.40 -18.55 -24.08
CA THR A 172 -6.47 -19.67 -23.88
C THR A 172 -6.52 -20.18 -22.44
N MET A 173 -6.52 -19.28 -21.45
CA MET A 173 -6.63 -19.63 -20.03
C MET A 173 -7.93 -20.38 -19.74
N VAL A 174 -9.06 -19.85 -20.22
CA VAL A 174 -10.38 -20.46 -20.02
C VAL A 174 -10.46 -21.83 -20.69
N THR A 175 -10.01 -21.96 -21.94
CA THR A 175 -9.97 -23.24 -22.66
C THR A 175 -9.13 -24.25 -21.91
N ALA A 176 -7.91 -23.89 -21.50
CA ALA A 176 -7.02 -24.81 -20.78
C ALA A 176 -7.62 -25.29 -19.45
N LEU A 177 -8.23 -24.39 -18.67
CA LEU A 177 -8.87 -24.76 -17.40
C LEU A 177 -10.15 -25.57 -17.57
N ARG A 178 -10.85 -25.45 -18.71
CA ARG A 178 -12.08 -26.22 -19.02
C ARG A 178 -11.80 -27.59 -19.62
N THR A 179 -10.79 -27.71 -20.48
CA THR A 179 -10.50 -28.97 -21.20
C THR A 179 -9.85 -30.02 -20.30
N ARG A 180 -9.17 -29.61 -19.23
CA ARG A 180 -8.53 -30.53 -18.29
C ARG A 180 -9.00 -30.26 -16.85
N PRO A 181 -9.79 -31.16 -16.26
CA PRO A 181 -10.39 -30.93 -14.96
C PRO A 181 -9.32 -30.87 -13.86
N PHE A 182 -9.43 -29.86 -13.00
CA PHE A 182 -8.43 -29.57 -11.98
C PHE A 182 -8.13 -30.77 -11.07
N LEU A 183 -9.17 -31.46 -10.59
CA LEU A 183 -9.02 -32.59 -9.68
C LEU A 183 -8.30 -33.79 -10.29
N GLU A 184 -8.42 -34.01 -11.60
CA GLU A 184 -7.73 -35.10 -12.29
C GLU A 184 -6.22 -34.84 -12.31
N LEU A 185 -5.82 -33.63 -12.71
CA LEU A 185 -4.41 -33.24 -12.75
C LEU A 185 -3.77 -33.17 -11.35
N MET A 186 -4.55 -32.91 -10.30
CA MET A 186 -4.06 -32.94 -8.91
C MET A 186 -3.85 -34.36 -8.36
N ARG A 187 -4.42 -35.39 -9.00
CA ARG A 187 -4.23 -36.80 -8.61
C ARG A 187 -3.03 -37.45 -9.29
N ILE A 188 -2.52 -36.88 -10.38
CA ILE A 188 -1.34 -37.38 -11.09
C ILE A 188 -0.14 -37.42 -10.13
N ARG A 189 0.49 -38.60 -10.05
CA ARG A 189 1.70 -38.82 -9.24
C ARG A 189 2.92 -38.26 -9.95
N VAL A 190 4.00 -38.07 -9.21
CA VAL A 190 5.27 -37.58 -9.77
C VAL A 190 5.74 -38.46 -10.93
N ALA A 191 5.74 -39.79 -10.75
CA ALA A 191 6.15 -40.75 -11.78
C ALA A 191 5.31 -40.71 -13.07
N ASP A 192 4.04 -40.28 -12.96
CA ASP A 192 3.09 -40.22 -14.08
C ASP A 192 3.00 -38.79 -14.68
N THR A 193 3.82 -37.86 -14.20
CA THR A 193 3.78 -36.46 -14.63
C THR A 193 4.48 -36.31 -15.98
N VAL A 194 3.68 -36.14 -17.03
CA VAL A 194 4.15 -35.87 -18.40
C VAL A 194 3.85 -34.42 -18.83
N PRO A 195 4.60 -33.87 -19.80
CA PRO A 195 4.27 -32.59 -20.44
C PRO A 195 2.91 -32.61 -21.12
N ASP A 196 2.38 -31.42 -21.40
CA ASP A 196 1.15 -31.27 -22.16
C ASP A 196 1.42 -31.67 -23.63
N VAL A 197 0.80 -32.78 -24.08
CA VAL A 197 1.10 -33.44 -25.38
C VAL A 197 0.71 -32.59 -26.61
N ASP A 198 -0.25 -31.67 -26.46
CA ASP A 198 -0.79 -30.83 -27.54
C ASP A 198 -0.51 -29.33 -27.33
N ASP A 199 0.63 -29.01 -26.74
CA ASP A 199 0.96 -27.62 -26.42
C ASP A 199 1.56 -26.85 -27.61
N GLU A 200 0.69 -26.30 -28.45
CA GLU A 200 1.08 -25.37 -29.52
C GLU A 200 1.68 -24.06 -29.01
N SER A 201 1.49 -23.73 -27.73
CA SER A 201 2.07 -22.51 -27.15
C SER A 201 3.58 -22.63 -26.97
N GLY A 202 4.16 -23.84 -26.96
CA GLY A 202 5.60 -24.04 -26.71
C GLY A 202 6.02 -23.77 -25.26
N LEU A 203 5.07 -23.85 -24.32
CA LEU A 203 5.37 -23.81 -22.89
C LEU A 203 5.75 -25.20 -22.37
N ALA A 204 5.21 -26.28 -22.92
CA ALA A 204 5.61 -27.64 -22.58
C ALA A 204 7.07 -27.90 -22.96
N ALA A 205 7.77 -28.68 -22.14
CA ALA A 205 9.12 -29.12 -22.46
C ALA A 205 9.09 -30.13 -23.62
N THR A 206 9.80 -29.84 -24.71
CA THR A 206 9.92 -30.72 -25.89
C THR A 206 10.81 -31.94 -25.65
N ASP A 207 11.80 -31.81 -24.75
CA ASP A 207 12.65 -32.91 -24.26
C ASP A 207 12.62 -32.89 -22.71
N PRO A 208 11.55 -33.44 -22.09
CA PRO A 208 11.37 -33.38 -20.65
C PRO A 208 12.37 -34.29 -19.91
N ALA A 209 12.88 -33.79 -18.79
CA ALA A 209 13.54 -34.62 -17.79
C ALA A 209 12.48 -35.36 -16.95
N PRO A 210 12.84 -36.43 -16.24
CA PRO A 210 11.95 -37.05 -15.25
C PRO A 210 11.42 -36.02 -14.27
N ALA A 211 10.13 -36.08 -13.96
CA ALA A 211 9.51 -35.16 -13.02
C ALA A 211 10.09 -35.37 -11.61
N THR A 212 10.53 -34.28 -10.98
CA THR A 212 10.97 -34.27 -9.57
C THR A 212 9.83 -33.89 -8.62
N ILE A 213 8.79 -33.25 -9.14
CA ILE A 213 7.59 -32.82 -8.41
C ILE A 213 6.37 -32.93 -9.31
N SER A 214 5.20 -33.20 -8.73
CA SER A 214 3.94 -33.17 -9.48
C SER A 214 3.40 -31.75 -9.59
N ARG A 215 2.45 -31.51 -10.51
CA ARG A 215 1.73 -30.23 -10.60
C ARG A 215 1.07 -29.86 -9.26
N ARG A 216 0.50 -30.83 -8.54
CA ARG A 216 -0.02 -30.65 -7.18
C ARG A 216 1.06 -30.18 -6.21
N GLY A 217 2.22 -30.85 -6.19
CA GLY A 217 3.32 -30.48 -5.30
C GLY A 217 3.81 -29.06 -5.58
N ALA A 218 3.92 -28.68 -6.86
CA ALA A 218 4.32 -27.33 -7.25
C ALA A 218 3.29 -26.28 -6.84
N LEU A 219 1.99 -26.51 -7.08
CA LEU A 219 0.94 -25.60 -6.62
C LEU A 219 0.85 -25.52 -5.09
N ALA A 220 1.06 -26.64 -4.39
CA ALA A 220 1.12 -26.67 -2.92
C ALA A 220 2.33 -25.90 -2.38
N LEU A 221 3.48 -25.96 -3.06
CA LEU A 221 4.65 -25.15 -2.70
C LEU A 221 4.35 -23.66 -2.90
N VAL A 222 3.84 -23.27 -4.07
CA VAL A 222 3.52 -21.86 -4.37
C VAL A 222 2.44 -21.31 -3.44
N GLY A 223 1.34 -22.05 -3.28
CA GLY A 223 0.24 -21.69 -2.39
C GLY A 223 0.67 -21.70 -0.92
N GLY A 224 1.50 -22.67 -0.52
CA GLY A 224 2.08 -22.74 0.82
C GLY A 224 3.02 -21.58 1.12
N SER A 225 3.87 -21.18 0.17
CA SER A 225 4.71 -19.99 0.29
C SER A 225 3.89 -18.71 0.35
N ALA A 226 2.85 -18.57 -0.48
CA ALA A 226 1.95 -17.42 -0.45
C ALA A 226 1.18 -17.36 0.89
N LEU A 227 0.69 -18.49 1.40
CA LEU A 227 0.04 -18.59 2.70
C LEU A 227 1.02 -18.28 3.84
N PHE A 228 2.26 -18.77 3.76
CA PHE A 228 3.29 -18.46 4.74
C PHE A 228 3.55 -16.95 4.80
N VAL A 229 3.72 -16.29 3.65
CA VAL A 229 3.84 -14.82 3.60
C VAL A 229 2.58 -14.15 4.17
N ALA A 230 1.37 -14.65 3.85
CA ALA A 230 0.13 -14.12 4.40
C ALA A 230 0.11 -14.19 5.93
N VAL A 231 0.50 -15.32 6.52
CA VAL A 231 0.60 -15.49 7.98
C VAL A 231 1.65 -14.56 8.58
N LEU A 232 2.78 -14.35 7.89
CA LEU A 232 3.82 -13.42 8.33
C LEU A 232 3.45 -11.94 8.17
N SER A 233 2.39 -11.62 7.43
CA SER A 233 1.96 -10.23 7.16
C SER A 233 0.62 -9.89 7.81
N VAL A 234 -0.26 -10.85 8.13
CA VAL A 234 -1.61 -10.57 8.64
C VAL A 234 -1.60 -9.84 9.99
N GLY A 235 -0.59 -10.11 10.83
CA GLY A 235 -0.42 -9.45 12.12
C GLY A 235 -0.08 -7.95 12.00
N GLN A 236 0.40 -7.50 10.83
CA GLN A 236 0.75 -6.11 10.57
C GLN A 236 -0.48 -5.22 10.58
N THR A 237 -1.60 -5.71 10.05
CA THR A 237 -2.85 -4.95 9.91
C THR A 237 -3.84 -5.29 10.99
N THR A 238 -3.95 -6.56 11.41
CA THR A 238 -5.00 -7.02 12.34
C THR A 238 -4.69 -6.75 13.82
N GLY A 239 -3.40 -6.71 14.19
CA GLY A 239 -2.98 -6.54 15.59
C GLY A 239 -3.30 -7.77 16.47
N GLY A 240 -3.40 -7.55 17.78
CA GLY A 240 -3.73 -8.60 18.76
C GLY A 240 -2.71 -9.75 18.82
N PHE A 241 -3.18 -10.97 19.08
CA PHE A 241 -2.30 -12.16 19.19
C PHE A 241 -1.56 -12.48 17.89
N LEU A 242 -2.10 -12.07 16.74
CA LEU A 242 -1.48 -12.27 15.42
C LEU A 242 -0.26 -11.36 15.19
N ARG A 243 -0.09 -10.30 15.99
CA ARG A 243 1.04 -9.38 15.88
C ARG A 243 2.39 -10.07 16.02
N GLY A 244 2.49 -11.10 16.87
CA GLY A 244 3.73 -11.88 17.05
C GLY A 244 4.16 -12.67 15.81
N ALA A 245 3.22 -12.97 14.90
CA ALA A 245 3.54 -13.63 13.63
C ALA A 245 4.11 -12.64 12.59
N ALA A 246 4.02 -11.34 12.83
CA ALA A 246 4.37 -10.29 11.88
C ALA A 246 5.89 -10.05 11.77
N ILE A 247 6.65 -11.11 11.48
CA ILE A 247 8.11 -11.09 11.43
C ILE A 247 8.57 -10.14 10.32
N LEU A 248 7.88 -10.02 9.20
CA LEU A 248 8.28 -9.13 8.10
C LEU A 248 7.95 -7.66 8.34
N LEU A 249 7.55 -7.26 9.57
CA LEU A 249 7.34 -5.87 9.93
C LEU A 249 8.63 -5.04 9.75
N PRO A 250 8.56 -3.94 8.99
CA PRO A 250 9.61 -2.94 9.01
C PRO A 250 9.76 -2.32 10.41
N ARG A 251 8.65 -2.23 11.18
CA ARG A 251 8.58 -1.55 12.48
C ARG A 251 7.71 -2.29 13.51
N GLY A 252 8.10 -2.21 14.78
CA GLY A 252 7.26 -2.62 15.92
C GLY A 252 7.33 -4.10 16.30
N ARG A 253 8.54 -4.65 16.41
CA ARG A 253 8.73 -5.98 17.01
C ARG A 253 8.73 -5.99 18.55
N SER A 254 8.85 -4.84 19.24
CA SER A 254 8.62 -4.67 20.71
C SER A 254 9.01 -3.26 21.20
N TYR A 255 8.17 -2.54 21.96
CA TYR A 255 8.61 -1.44 22.85
C TYR A 255 7.84 -1.36 24.19
N GLY A 256 7.71 -2.47 24.94
CA GLY A 256 7.20 -2.47 26.32
C GLY A 256 5.69 -2.70 26.48
N ASP A 257 5.13 -2.47 27.67
CA ASP A 257 3.69 -2.62 27.93
C ASP A 257 3.00 -1.26 28.15
N GLY A 258 3.67 -0.18 27.74
CA GLY A 258 3.24 1.19 28.00
C GLY A 258 2.11 1.66 27.06
N PRO A 259 1.35 2.69 27.45
CA PRO A 259 0.24 3.22 26.64
C PRO A 259 0.69 3.80 25.28
N ASN A 260 1.97 4.15 25.16
CA ASN A 260 2.60 4.62 23.93
C ASN A 260 3.34 3.51 23.17
N ASP A 261 3.29 2.24 23.61
CA ASP A 261 3.96 1.15 22.90
C ASP A 261 3.18 0.70 21.66
N PHE A 262 3.33 1.47 20.60
CA PHE A 262 2.98 1.04 19.26
C PHE A 262 3.88 1.69 18.22
N GLN A 263 3.77 1.21 16.98
CA GLN A 263 4.68 1.55 15.89
C GLN A 263 4.81 3.06 15.68
N ILE A 264 6.06 3.51 15.58
CA ILE A 264 6.45 4.88 15.25
C ILE A 264 6.99 4.87 13.83
N ASN A 265 6.35 5.62 12.93
CA ASN A 265 6.85 5.71 11.55
C ASN A 265 8.07 6.65 11.41
N ARG A 266 8.11 7.69 12.22
CA ARG A 266 9.19 8.68 12.21
C ARG A 266 9.35 9.16 13.63
N THR A 267 10.56 9.00 14.15
CA THR A 267 10.95 9.46 15.48
C THR A 267 11.12 10.97 15.48
N ALA A 268 11.03 11.58 16.66
CA ALA A 268 11.30 13.00 16.86
C ALA A 268 12.74 13.36 16.45
N GLU A 269 13.69 12.49 16.80
CA GLU A 269 15.09 12.64 16.38
C GLU A 269 15.23 12.69 14.85
N ALA A 270 14.63 11.75 14.12
CA ALA A 270 14.66 11.73 12.66
C ALA A 270 13.88 12.89 12.01
N ALA A 271 13.02 13.57 12.76
CA ALA A 271 12.29 14.76 12.35
C ALA A 271 12.98 16.07 12.78
N GLY A 272 14.09 16.01 13.52
CA GLY A 272 14.74 17.21 14.07
C GLY A 272 13.85 17.94 15.08
N ILE A 273 13.06 17.18 15.84
CA ILE A 273 12.21 17.68 16.92
C ILE A 273 12.86 17.34 18.25
N ASP A 274 12.94 18.36 19.12
CA ASP A 274 13.46 18.24 20.47
C ASP A 274 12.44 18.72 21.51
N GLU A 275 12.77 18.49 22.78
CA GLU A 275 11.95 18.91 23.92
C GLU A 275 11.86 20.44 24.04
N ALA A 276 12.86 21.19 23.56
CA ALA A 276 12.86 22.66 23.65
C ALA A 276 11.75 23.29 22.79
N ARG A 277 11.39 22.65 21.67
CA ARG A 277 10.31 23.08 20.76
C ARG A 277 8.93 22.55 21.15
N THR A 278 8.87 21.56 22.02
CA THR A 278 7.63 20.82 22.37
C THR A 278 7.23 20.96 23.84
N GLY A 279 8.11 21.51 24.69
CA GLY A 279 7.87 21.76 26.12
C GLY A 279 6.97 22.96 26.40
N ASP A 280 7.14 23.59 27.57
CA ASP A 280 6.22 24.63 28.08
C ASP A 280 6.13 25.90 27.23
N SER A 281 7.13 26.14 26.37
CA SER A 281 7.16 27.26 25.41
C SER A 281 6.29 26.99 24.18
N TRP A 282 5.90 25.74 23.93
CA TRP A 282 5.08 25.37 22.79
C TRP A 282 3.73 26.08 22.79
N ARG A 283 3.31 26.50 21.60
CA ARG A 283 2.01 27.14 21.37
C ARG A 283 1.37 26.52 20.15
N LEU A 284 0.06 26.28 20.25
CA LEU A 284 -0.78 26.03 19.08
C LEU A 284 -1.30 27.37 18.57
N THR A 285 -1.06 27.66 17.31
CA THR A 285 -1.74 28.78 16.64
C THR A 285 -2.94 28.27 15.84
N VAL A 286 -4.12 28.78 16.11
CA VAL A 286 -5.36 28.49 15.38
C VAL A 286 -5.79 29.73 14.62
N ARG A 287 -6.03 29.60 13.32
CA ARG A 287 -6.38 30.73 12.44
C ARG A 287 -7.67 30.47 11.68
N ALA A 288 -8.44 31.53 11.48
CA ALA A 288 -9.50 31.60 10.49
C ALA A 288 -9.59 33.04 9.99
N GLY A 289 -9.26 33.26 8.72
CA GLY A 289 -9.27 34.61 8.16
C GLY A 289 -8.26 35.53 8.85
N SER A 290 -8.75 36.68 9.32
CA SER A 290 -7.96 37.63 10.12
C SER A 290 -7.90 37.30 11.62
N ASN A 291 -8.67 36.31 12.09
CA ASN A 291 -8.68 35.93 13.50
C ASN A 291 -7.58 34.91 13.80
N GLU A 292 -6.83 35.16 14.86
CA GLU A 292 -5.78 34.28 15.35
C GLU A 292 -5.96 34.08 16.86
N VAL A 293 -6.04 32.82 17.27
CA VAL A 293 -6.10 32.43 18.68
C VAL A 293 -4.93 31.51 18.98
N VAL A 294 -4.24 31.78 20.08
CA VAL A 294 -3.04 31.03 20.49
C VAL A 294 -3.32 30.32 21.81
N PHE A 295 -3.08 29.01 21.84
CA PHE A 295 -3.27 28.19 23.02
C PHE A 295 -1.95 27.62 23.54
N THR A 296 -1.79 27.60 24.86
CA THR A 296 -0.82 26.72 25.53
C THR A 296 -1.40 25.31 25.61
N ARG A 297 -0.54 24.30 25.79
CA ARG A 297 -1.00 22.93 26.06
C ARG A 297 -1.94 22.87 27.27
N ALA A 298 -1.59 23.54 28.37
CA ALA A 298 -2.39 23.56 29.59
C ALA A 298 -3.79 24.17 29.38
N GLN A 299 -3.93 25.15 28.49
CA GLN A 299 -5.24 25.68 28.11
C GLN A 299 -6.06 24.66 27.31
N LEU A 300 -5.45 23.93 26.39
CA LEU A 300 -6.12 22.88 25.62
C LEU A 300 -6.59 21.73 26.53
N GLU A 301 -5.80 21.37 27.55
CA GLU A 301 -6.14 20.33 28.52
C GLU A 301 -7.35 20.68 29.41
N GLN A 302 -7.66 21.97 29.53
CA GLN A 302 -8.82 22.48 30.30
C GLN A 302 -10.09 22.61 29.45
N MET A 303 -10.01 22.37 28.14
CA MET A 303 -11.18 22.35 27.25
C MET A 303 -11.97 21.05 27.39
N ASP A 304 -13.14 21.00 26.76
CA ASP A 304 -13.91 19.78 26.62
C ASP A 304 -13.16 18.78 25.71
N LEU A 305 -12.52 17.79 26.33
CA LEU A 305 -11.81 16.73 25.62
C LEU A 305 -12.76 15.65 25.13
N HIS A 306 -12.61 15.24 23.87
CA HIS A 306 -13.31 14.11 23.27
C HIS A 306 -12.37 12.91 23.15
N THR A 307 -12.90 11.72 23.43
CA THR A 307 -12.19 10.44 23.36
C THR A 307 -12.78 9.58 22.26
N VAL A 308 -11.94 9.05 21.37
CA VAL A 308 -12.36 8.21 20.25
C VAL A 308 -11.36 7.09 19.99
N GLU A 309 -11.86 5.94 19.54
CA GLU A 309 -11.04 4.84 19.05
C GLU A 309 -10.84 4.97 17.53
N LEU A 310 -9.60 5.22 17.08
CA LEU A 310 -9.28 5.37 15.65
C LEU A 310 -8.04 4.56 15.26
N PRO A 311 -8.03 3.97 14.04
CA PRO A 311 -6.83 3.33 13.52
C PRO A 311 -5.80 4.38 13.08
N ILE A 312 -4.55 4.20 13.48
CA ILE A 312 -3.41 4.77 12.76
C ILE A 312 -2.95 3.75 11.73
N SER A 313 -3.01 4.14 10.45
CA SER A 313 -2.83 3.24 9.30
C SER A 313 -1.66 3.70 8.45
N CYS A 314 -0.53 3.04 8.59
CA CYS A 314 0.70 3.46 7.95
C CYS A 314 0.75 3.04 6.48
N VAL A 315 1.40 3.87 5.66
CA VAL A 315 1.68 3.60 4.24
C VAL A 315 2.58 2.37 4.05
N GLU A 316 3.32 1.96 5.08
CA GLU A 316 4.09 0.70 5.09
C GLU A 316 3.22 -0.57 5.14
N GLY A 317 1.91 -0.42 5.33
CA GLY A 317 0.97 -1.55 5.39
C GLY A 317 0.71 -2.08 6.80
N TRP A 318 1.32 -1.51 7.85
CA TRP A 318 0.93 -1.80 9.23
C TRP A 318 -0.14 -0.83 9.73
N SER A 319 -0.95 -1.28 10.69
CA SER A 319 -1.95 -0.44 11.35
C SER A 319 -2.20 -0.89 12.77
N THR A 320 -2.57 0.04 13.64
CA THR A 320 -3.04 -0.28 14.99
C THR A 320 -4.20 0.63 15.37
N VAL A 321 -5.09 0.13 16.21
CA VAL A 321 -6.21 0.90 16.75
C VAL A 321 -5.82 1.38 18.14
N GLN A 322 -6.01 2.66 18.40
CA GLN A 322 -5.69 3.27 19.69
C GLN A 322 -6.85 4.16 20.15
N THR A 323 -6.90 4.41 21.45
CA THR A 323 -7.83 5.38 22.04
C THR A 323 -7.15 6.74 22.11
N TRP A 324 -7.65 7.70 21.35
CA TRP A 324 -7.12 9.07 21.27
C TRP A 324 -7.99 10.00 22.09
N THR A 325 -7.39 10.99 22.75
CA THR A 325 -8.13 12.01 23.51
C THR A 325 -7.56 13.40 23.26
N GLY A 326 -8.42 14.36 22.98
CA GLY A 326 -8.01 15.73 22.65
C GLY A 326 -9.18 16.66 22.35
N VAL A 327 -8.86 17.85 21.85
CA VAL A 327 -9.87 18.86 21.48
C VAL A 327 -10.38 18.56 20.07
N ARG A 328 -11.70 18.64 19.85
CA ARG A 328 -12.24 18.46 18.49
C ARG A 328 -11.85 19.64 17.62
N LEU A 329 -11.46 19.35 16.38
CA LEU A 329 -11.04 20.40 15.43
C LEU A 329 -12.18 21.38 15.11
N ARG A 330 -13.43 20.90 15.05
CA ARG A 330 -14.60 21.77 14.88
C ARG A 330 -14.76 22.79 16.01
N ASP A 331 -14.41 22.42 17.24
CA ASP A 331 -14.56 23.30 18.40
C ASP A 331 -13.45 24.38 18.37
N LEU A 332 -12.24 24.02 17.88
CA LEU A 332 -11.18 24.99 17.59
C LEU A 332 -11.56 25.95 16.45
N ALA A 333 -12.27 25.48 15.42
CA ALA A 333 -12.77 26.33 14.33
C ALA A 333 -13.74 27.41 14.85
N VAL A 334 -14.72 27.00 15.68
CA VAL A 334 -15.66 27.93 16.33
C VAL A 334 -14.93 28.94 17.21
N LEU A 335 -13.91 28.51 17.98
CA LEU A 335 -13.09 29.43 18.79
C LEU A 335 -12.27 30.41 17.93
N ALA A 336 -11.86 30.00 16.72
CA ALA A 336 -11.25 30.87 15.72
C ALA A 336 -12.28 31.72 14.96
N GLY A 337 -13.57 31.62 15.27
CA GLY A 337 -14.62 32.47 14.71
C GLY A 337 -15.16 32.03 13.36
N ILE A 338 -15.00 30.75 12.99
CA ILE A 338 -15.55 30.19 11.74
C ILE A 338 -16.47 29.00 12.01
N ASP A 339 -17.69 29.08 11.50
CA ASP A 339 -18.72 28.04 11.66
C ASP A 339 -18.82 27.12 10.42
N SER A 340 -18.47 27.62 9.23
CA SER A 340 -18.48 26.87 7.97
C SER A 340 -17.07 26.72 7.44
N VAL A 341 -16.55 25.50 7.45
CA VAL A 341 -15.19 25.18 6.98
C VAL A 341 -15.29 24.45 5.64
N ASP A 342 -14.67 25.01 4.61
CA ASP A 342 -14.52 24.39 3.29
C ASP A 342 -13.25 23.52 3.23
N THR A 343 -12.16 24.01 3.82
CA THR A 343 -10.88 23.30 3.93
C THR A 343 -10.14 23.70 5.19
N GLY A 344 -9.14 22.91 5.59
CA GLY A 344 -8.22 23.31 6.65
C GLY A 344 -6.80 22.82 6.40
N GLU A 345 -5.81 23.63 6.77
CA GLU A 345 -4.39 23.30 6.68
C GLU A 345 -3.81 23.08 8.08
N VAL A 346 -3.09 21.98 8.24
CA VAL A 346 -2.37 21.64 9.46
C VAL A 346 -0.89 21.71 9.17
N ARG A 347 -0.12 22.37 10.05
CA ARG A 347 1.33 22.48 9.95
C ARG A 347 2.03 21.88 11.16
N SER A 348 3.11 21.16 10.91
CA SER A 348 4.02 20.58 11.90
C SER A 348 5.19 21.51 12.18
N LEU A 349 5.76 21.39 13.37
CA LEU A 349 7.06 21.95 13.75
C LEU A 349 8.22 21.36 12.94
N GLU A 350 8.03 20.26 12.21
CA GLU A 350 9.12 19.67 11.41
C GLU A 350 9.70 20.70 10.42
N PRO A 351 11.02 20.97 10.46
CA PRO A 351 11.62 22.07 9.71
C PRO A 351 11.60 21.85 8.19
N SER A 352 11.44 20.61 7.75
CA SER A 352 11.40 20.22 6.33
C SER A 352 10.59 18.93 6.17
N GLY A 353 10.46 18.43 4.95
CA GLY A 353 9.76 17.18 4.68
C GLY A 353 8.39 17.40 4.04
N SER A 354 8.02 16.51 3.13
CA SER A 354 6.86 16.70 2.26
C SER A 354 5.50 16.50 2.95
N PHE A 355 5.49 16.11 4.23
CA PHE A 355 4.29 15.90 5.04
C PHE A 355 4.28 16.75 6.32
N ASN A 356 5.12 17.79 6.39
CA ASN A 356 5.07 18.75 7.50
C ASN A 356 3.91 19.75 7.38
N ARG A 357 3.13 19.66 6.31
CA ARG A 357 1.92 20.44 6.04
C ARG A 357 0.92 19.54 5.34
N VAL A 358 -0.34 19.56 5.79
CA VAL A 358 -1.41 18.77 5.20
C VAL A 358 -2.70 19.59 5.11
N THR A 359 -3.33 19.61 3.94
CA THR A 359 -4.67 20.19 3.72
C THR A 359 -5.73 19.11 3.71
N PHE A 360 -6.85 19.35 4.38
CA PHE A 360 -8.01 18.47 4.46
C PHE A 360 -9.26 19.17 3.96
N GLY A 361 -10.23 18.38 3.49
CA GLY A 361 -11.57 18.90 3.19
C GLY A 361 -12.31 19.28 4.47
N GLY A 362 -13.24 20.23 4.36
CA GLY A 362 -14.05 20.73 5.46
C GLY A 362 -14.75 19.62 6.22
N HIS A 363 -15.34 18.65 5.51
CA HIS A 363 -16.00 17.49 6.09
C HIS A 363 -15.09 16.63 6.97
N GLN A 364 -13.78 16.58 6.67
CA GLN A 364 -12.78 15.92 7.51
C GLN A 364 -12.42 16.80 8.72
N MET A 365 -12.26 18.11 8.52
CA MET A 365 -11.93 19.05 9.61
C MET A 365 -13.04 19.13 10.66
N VAL A 366 -14.30 19.17 10.24
CA VAL A 366 -15.44 19.32 11.17
C VAL A 366 -16.07 17.99 11.61
N HIS A 367 -15.50 16.86 11.20
CA HIS A 367 -15.99 15.54 11.59
C HIS A 367 -16.03 15.40 13.13
N PRO A 368 -17.08 14.80 13.73
CA PRO A 368 -17.20 14.68 15.20
C PRO A 368 -16.02 14.01 15.90
N ASP A 369 -15.33 13.12 15.19
CA ASP A 369 -14.18 12.35 15.66
C ASP A 369 -12.82 12.87 15.17
N SER A 370 -12.78 14.04 14.52
CA SER A 370 -11.52 14.68 14.15
C SER A 370 -10.96 15.50 15.32
N LEU A 371 -9.75 15.15 15.74
CA LEU A 371 -9.15 15.63 16.98
C LEU A 371 -7.76 16.23 16.74
N LEU A 372 -7.49 17.30 17.49
CA LEU A 372 -6.14 17.60 17.96
C LEU A 372 -5.89 16.75 19.22
N ALA A 373 -5.33 15.55 19.03
CA ALA A 373 -5.05 14.61 20.11
C ALA A 373 -3.88 15.09 20.99
N LEU A 374 -4.10 15.06 22.31
CA LEU A 374 -3.12 15.38 23.34
C LEU A 374 -2.63 14.13 24.07
N ARG A 375 -3.46 13.08 24.08
CA ARG A 375 -3.26 11.82 24.81
C ARG A 375 -3.58 10.61 23.94
N VAL A 376 -2.92 9.50 24.24
CA VAL A 376 -3.17 8.18 23.65
C VAL A 376 -3.23 7.13 24.75
N ASN A 377 -4.22 6.24 24.70
CA ASN A 377 -4.45 5.15 25.64
C ASN A 377 -4.42 5.60 27.11
N GLY A 378 -5.01 6.76 27.38
CA GLY A 378 -5.09 7.32 28.74
C GLY A 378 -3.81 7.99 29.25
N ALA A 379 -2.73 8.09 28.47
CA ALA A 379 -1.51 8.80 28.85
C ALA A 379 -1.18 9.92 27.87
N ASP A 380 -0.28 10.83 28.26
CA ASP A 380 0.28 11.80 27.33
C ASP A 380 0.96 11.11 26.15
N LEU A 381 0.93 11.78 24.99
CA LEU A 381 1.73 11.36 23.85
C LEU A 381 3.20 11.33 24.26
N SER A 382 3.94 10.31 23.82
CA SER A 382 5.41 10.40 23.82
C SER A 382 5.87 11.41 22.77
N LEU A 383 7.12 11.88 22.88
CA LEU A 383 7.71 12.75 21.88
C LEU A 383 7.63 12.14 20.47
N ASP A 384 7.93 10.84 20.33
CA ASP A 384 7.84 10.12 19.06
C ASP A 384 6.41 9.93 18.52
N HIS A 385 5.40 9.97 19.39
CA HIS A 385 3.99 9.94 18.98
C HIS A 385 3.40 11.32 18.73
N GLY A 386 4.20 12.37 18.86
CA GLY A 386 3.83 13.73 18.49
C GLY A 386 3.52 14.63 19.66
N TYR A 387 4.02 14.36 20.88
CA TYR A 387 3.95 15.33 21.97
C TYR A 387 4.45 16.71 21.52
N PRO A 388 3.71 17.80 21.76
CA PRO A 388 2.54 17.87 22.63
C PRO A 388 1.25 17.46 21.92
N ALA A 389 1.08 17.76 20.64
CA ALA A 389 -0.18 17.48 19.95
C ALA A 389 0.02 16.86 18.57
N ARG A 390 -0.95 16.02 18.17
CA ARG A 390 -1.03 15.45 16.82
C ARG A 390 -2.45 15.50 16.27
N ILE A 391 -2.59 15.44 14.96
CA ILE A 391 -3.89 15.25 14.30
C ILE A 391 -4.26 13.78 14.26
N MET A 392 -5.53 13.49 14.60
CA MET A 392 -6.17 12.21 14.36
C MET A 392 -7.54 12.44 13.72
N MET A 393 -7.81 11.73 12.62
CA MET A 393 -9.08 11.79 11.90
C MET A 393 -9.45 10.39 11.39
N PRO A 394 -10.75 10.12 11.14
CA PRO A 394 -11.16 8.89 10.50
C PRO A 394 -10.59 8.70 9.09
N ALA A 395 -10.27 7.45 8.75
CA ALA A 395 -9.93 7.00 7.41
C ALA A 395 -8.80 7.75 6.68
N ILE A 396 -7.95 8.54 7.36
CA ILE A 396 -6.81 9.22 6.72
C ILE A 396 -5.56 8.33 6.62
N PRO A 397 -4.67 8.58 5.65
CA PRO A 397 -3.34 8.02 5.66
C PRO A 397 -2.57 8.36 6.93
N GLY A 398 -1.77 7.44 7.45
CA GLY A 398 -0.95 7.67 8.65
C GLY A 398 0.07 8.79 8.48
N VAL A 399 0.51 9.07 7.25
CA VAL A 399 1.35 10.24 6.92
C VAL A 399 0.61 11.58 7.09
N HIS A 400 -0.72 11.57 7.05
CA HIS A 400 -1.57 12.74 7.29
C HIS A 400 -1.99 12.88 8.76
N ALA A 401 -1.73 11.88 9.61
CA ALA A 401 -1.91 12.00 11.06
C ALA A 401 -0.75 12.80 11.67
N THR A 402 -0.63 14.07 11.25
CA THR A 402 0.50 14.97 11.49
C THR A 402 0.87 15.06 12.96
N LYS A 403 2.18 15.01 13.26
CA LYS A 403 2.74 15.10 14.62
C LYS A 403 3.33 16.48 14.88
N TRP A 404 3.51 16.83 16.16
CA TRP A 404 4.19 18.05 16.60
C TRP A 404 3.54 19.30 16.00
N ILE A 405 2.24 19.49 16.25
CA ILE A 405 1.47 20.55 15.56
C ILE A 405 2.00 21.94 15.93
N GLU A 406 2.24 22.77 14.92
CA GLU A 406 2.57 24.20 15.04
C GLU A 406 1.29 25.03 14.91
N SER A 407 0.49 24.76 13.87
CA SER A 407 -0.73 25.52 13.60
C SER A 407 -1.82 24.71 12.91
N VAL A 408 -3.05 25.16 13.09
CA VAL A 408 -4.23 24.74 12.33
C VAL A 408 -4.90 25.99 11.76
N GLU A 409 -5.10 26.02 10.45
CA GLU A 409 -5.75 27.12 9.76
C GLU A 409 -7.01 26.61 9.07
N PHE A 410 -8.12 27.30 9.28
CA PHE A 410 -9.42 26.96 8.72
C PHE A 410 -9.80 27.99 7.65
N PHE A 411 -10.35 27.50 6.54
CA PHE A 411 -10.80 28.31 5.41
C PHE A 411 -12.26 27.97 5.09
N GLY A 412 -13.07 28.98 4.82
CA GLY A 412 -14.47 28.81 4.41
C GLY A 412 -15.21 30.14 4.29
N GLU A 413 -16.54 30.10 4.12
CA GLU A 413 -17.35 31.32 4.07
C GLU A 413 -17.25 32.11 5.39
N ASN A 414 -16.86 33.39 5.28
CA ASN A 414 -16.53 34.35 6.35
C ASN A 414 -15.10 34.30 6.94
N ALA A 415 -14.14 33.63 6.27
CA ALA A 415 -12.70 33.77 6.55
C ALA A 415 -12.06 34.94 5.79
#